data_AF-A0A1Q6GPI9-F1
#
_entry.id   AF-A0A1Q6GPI9-F1
#
_cell.length_a   1.000
_cell.length_b   1.000
_cell.length_c   1.000
_cell.angle_alpha   90.00
_cell.angle_beta   90.00
_cell.angle_gamma   90.00
#
_symmetry.space_group_name_H-M   'P 1'
#
loop_
_entity.id
_entity.type
_entity.pdbx_description
1 polymer ?
#
loop_
_entity_poly.entity_id
_entity_poly.type
_entity_poly.pdbx_seq_one_letter_code
_entity_poly.pdbx_strand_id
1 'polypeptide(L)'
;MIITIVSLIDQFLNINIPTYKDYRFFSYLFESNTKGDILRVQVASKKFKSRLKIFDELSRANRKYLAIKAVFDRIPEDSKFIVVPGKIDDTILLYHLRNEVDKLNGIEDTTSNLDKTISQIASLYYTQSFNGNAKRRQYIGETDKSNRKCRFCGQQVPIVSFNNTAHAISESLGNKSIICREECDNCNERFSRTIEPDIANMLSSLLTIYSIHGKNGIRTTAGKNFKLSLNEATKSDTNVGTITIQLQQKFPENIEDFFKEQLSLDASTLKYIPQNVYKCLCKYVVSVVNKRYLADFRKTIDWINSTTRYCKLPIVAIGDAQIKMEAPHLIVSIRKTNNYNYPYCFALFAIANTIFAFIIPFTSKDKYHFTTPKKYKIFQEMIQSWYNGIKWSFNKLSSSQRTYTRVDFTLQIPPECKLGKDYFVLNKKNNL
;
A
#
# COMPACT_ATOMS: atom_id res chain seq x y z
N MET A 1 -20.66 17.12 11.93
CA MET A 1 -19.74 16.29 12.74
C MET A 1 -19.61 14.91 12.10
N ILE A 2 -18.48 14.21 12.26
CA ILE A 2 -18.34 12.79 11.89
C ILE A 2 -18.13 12.01 13.18
N ILE A 3 -18.64 10.80 13.28
CA ILE A 3 -18.28 9.84 14.33
C ILE A 3 -17.67 8.59 13.70
N THR A 4 -16.70 8.00 14.40
CA THR A 4 -16.07 6.73 14.03
C THR A 4 -16.53 5.64 14.99
N ILE A 5 -17.03 4.53 14.45
CA ILE A 5 -17.40 3.33 15.19
C ILE A 5 -16.30 2.29 15.02
N VAL A 6 -15.81 1.75 16.14
CA VAL A 6 -14.86 0.64 16.19
C VAL A 6 -15.49 -0.49 17.00
N SER A 7 -15.57 -1.69 16.43
CA SER A 7 -16.16 -2.88 17.06
C SER A 7 -15.31 -4.11 16.74
N LEU A 8 -15.78 -5.31 17.14
CA LEU A 8 -15.12 -6.60 16.88
C LEU A 8 -15.10 -7.02 15.39
N ILE A 9 -15.77 -6.30 14.49
CA ILE A 9 -15.71 -6.57 13.06
C ILE A 9 -14.48 -5.92 12.42
N ASP A 10 -13.88 -6.57 11.41
CA ASP A 10 -12.73 -6.03 10.65
C ASP A 10 -13.15 -4.94 9.65
N GLN A 11 -13.88 -3.94 10.13
CA GLN A 11 -14.32 -2.78 9.37
C GLN A 11 -14.67 -1.62 10.29
N PHE A 12 -14.00 -0.47 10.11
CA PHE A 12 -14.37 0.78 10.77
C PHE A 12 -15.52 1.46 10.03
N LEU A 13 -16.43 2.10 10.77
CA LEU A 13 -17.57 2.81 10.20
C LEU A 13 -17.52 4.29 10.55
N ASN A 14 -17.43 5.14 9.52
CA ASN A 14 -17.54 6.59 9.66
C ASN A 14 -18.95 7.04 9.31
N ILE A 15 -19.61 7.74 10.22
CA ILE A 15 -20.97 8.26 10.02
C ILE A 15 -20.92 9.78 10.02
N ASN A 16 -21.40 10.39 8.92
CA ASN A 16 -21.53 11.84 8.84
C ASN A 16 -22.86 12.28 9.49
N ILE A 17 -22.75 13.21 10.42
CA ILE A 17 -23.84 13.80 11.22
C ILE A 17 -23.81 15.32 10.95
N PRO A 18 -24.36 15.77 9.82
CA PRO A 18 -24.21 17.17 9.39
C PRO A 18 -25.04 18.14 10.23
N THR A 19 -26.18 17.71 10.78
CA THR A 19 -27.08 18.59 11.55
C THR A 19 -27.24 18.16 13.01
N TYR A 20 -27.70 19.08 13.86
CA TYR A 20 -28.08 18.75 15.24
C TYR A 20 -29.25 17.76 15.30
N LYS A 21 -30.18 17.82 14.34
CA LYS A 21 -31.28 16.84 14.23
C LYS A 21 -30.75 15.42 13.99
N ASP A 22 -29.74 15.28 13.14
CA ASP A 22 -29.06 13.99 12.92
C ASP A 22 -28.37 13.53 14.20
N TYR A 23 -27.72 14.44 14.94
CA TYR A 23 -27.07 14.09 16.20
C TYR A 23 -28.08 13.57 17.23
N ARG A 24 -29.21 14.27 17.39
CA ARG A 24 -30.31 13.83 18.26
C ARG A 24 -30.85 12.47 17.86
N PHE A 25 -31.01 12.22 16.56
CA PHE A 25 -31.38 10.90 16.07
C PHE A 25 -30.39 9.81 16.52
N PHE A 26 -29.09 10.04 16.32
CA PHE A 26 -28.06 9.07 16.75
C PHE A 26 -27.95 8.95 18.27
N SER A 27 -28.21 10.02 19.05
CA SER A 27 -28.25 9.93 20.52
C SER A 27 -29.44 9.13 21.05
N TYR A 28 -30.52 8.96 20.27
CA TYR A 28 -31.59 8.01 20.60
C TYR A 28 -31.21 6.56 20.26
N LEU A 29 -30.34 6.37 19.26
CA LEU A 29 -29.85 5.06 18.87
C LEU A 29 -28.82 4.51 19.86
N PHE A 30 -27.89 5.37 20.30
CA PHE A 30 -26.82 5.05 21.24
C PHE A 30 -27.19 5.35 22.69
N GLU A 31 -26.49 4.72 23.63
CA GLU A 31 -26.54 5.10 25.03
C GLU A 31 -25.94 6.49 25.21
N SER A 32 -26.63 7.34 25.97
CA SER A 32 -26.25 8.73 26.20
C SER A 32 -26.29 9.06 27.70
N ASN A 33 -25.45 10.00 28.13
CA ASN A 33 -25.48 10.50 29.51
C ASN A 33 -26.71 11.41 29.76
N THR A 34 -26.85 11.92 30.99
CA THR A 34 -27.96 12.82 31.39
C THR A 34 -28.01 14.14 30.63
N LYS A 35 -26.90 14.56 30.00
CA LYS A 35 -26.81 15.75 29.14
C LYS A 35 -27.16 15.45 27.68
N GLY A 36 -27.39 14.18 27.33
CA GLY A 36 -27.65 13.74 25.96
C GLY A 36 -26.40 13.53 25.11
N ASP A 37 -25.21 13.46 25.73
CA ASP A 37 -23.98 13.13 25.02
C ASP A 37 -23.87 11.62 24.83
N ILE A 38 -23.57 11.19 23.60
CA ILE A 38 -23.35 9.78 23.27
C ILE A 38 -22.17 9.26 24.09
N LEU A 39 -22.38 8.16 24.84
CA LEU A 39 -21.32 7.51 25.59
C LEU A 39 -20.30 6.89 24.64
N ARG A 40 -19.02 6.93 25.02
CA ARG A 40 -17.94 6.38 24.20
C ARG A 40 -18.04 4.86 24.06
N VAL A 41 -18.29 4.15 25.16
CA VAL A 41 -18.47 2.69 25.14
C VAL A 41 -19.95 2.40 24.97
N GLN A 42 -20.27 1.48 24.08
CA GLN A 42 -21.63 1.05 23.74
C GLN A 42 -21.72 -0.46 23.79
N VAL A 43 -22.90 -0.99 24.07
CA VAL A 43 -23.18 -2.44 24.05
C VAL A 43 -24.12 -2.77 22.89
N ALA A 44 -23.76 -3.75 22.08
CA ALA A 44 -24.59 -4.27 20.99
C ALA A 44 -25.72 -5.19 21.52
N SER A 45 -26.46 -4.70 22.52
CA SER A 45 -27.56 -5.43 23.16
C SER A 45 -28.73 -5.68 22.21
N LYS A 46 -29.61 -6.64 22.56
CA LYS A 46 -30.90 -6.85 21.86
C LYS A 46 -31.70 -5.56 21.67
N LYS A 47 -31.69 -4.68 22.68
CA LYS A 47 -32.38 -3.37 22.64
C LYS A 47 -31.72 -2.41 21.64
N PHE A 48 -30.40 -2.42 21.52
CA PHE A 48 -29.69 -1.65 20.50
C PHE A 48 -30.04 -2.18 19.10
N LYS A 49 -29.95 -3.51 18.91
CA LYS A 49 -30.26 -4.18 17.64
C LYS A 49 -31.68 -3.93 17.18
N SER A 50 -32.66 -3.95 18.08
CA SER A 50 -34.06 -3.67 17.73
C SER A 50 -34.28 -2.25 17.23
N ARG A 51 -33.54 -1.26 17.76
CA ARG A 51 -33.58 0.13 17.28
C ARG A 51 -33.04 0.30 15.86
N LEU A 52 -32.19 -0.60 15.37
CA LEU A 52 -31.62 -0.53 14.01
C LEU A 52 -32.66 -0.67 12.89
N LYS A 53 -33.87 -1.19 13.19
CA LYS A 53 -34.99 -1.27 12.23
C LYS A 53 -35.35 0.09 11.63
N ILE A 54 -35.09 1.19 12.33
CA ILE A 54 -35.31 2.55 11.82
C ILE A 54 -34.51 2.83 10.53
N PHE A 55 -33.38 2.16 10.32
CA PHE A 55 -32.61 2.30 9.11
C PHE A 55 -33.31 1.71 7.87
N ASP A 56 -34.25 0.77 8.05
CA ASP A 56 -35.04 0.23 6.93
C ASP A 56 -35.95 1.32 6.34
N GLU A 57 -36.55 2.15 7.19
CA GLU A 57 -37.34 3.31 6.76
C GLU A 57 -36.46 4.40 6.14
N LEU A 58 -35.37 4.78 6.81
CA LEU A 58 -34.43 5.79 6.30
C LEU A 58 -33.79 5.38 4.97
N SER A 59 -33.65 4.08 4.73
CA SER A 59 -33.09 3.57 3.48
C SER A 59 -33.95 3.84 2.25
N ARG A 60 -35.27 4.01 2.43
CA ARG A 60 -36.20 4.38 1.35
C ARG A 60 -35.84 5.75 0.77
N ALA A 61 -35.40 6.68 1.62
CA ALA A 61 -34.94 8.00 1.21
C ALA A 61 -33.45 8.00 0.80
N ASN A 62 -32.61 7.19 1.46
CA ASN A 62 -31.19 7.12 1.13
C ASN A 62 -30.58 5.74 1.43
N ARG A 63 -30.23 5.01 0.36
CA ARG A 63 -29.64 3.65 0.45
C ARG A 63 -28.36 3.56 1.29
N LYS A 64 -27.66 4.66 1.59
CA LYS A 64 -26.50 4.66 2.50
C LYS A 64 -26.83 4.08 3.89
N TYR A 65 -28.07 4.25 4.35
CA TYR A 65 -28.50 3.76 5.66
C TYR A 65 -28.56 2.23 5.74
N LEU A 66 -28.79 1.53 4.61
CA LEU A 66 -28.67 0.06 4.56
C LEU A 66 -27.22 -0.38 4.80
N ALA A 67 -26.25 0.33 4.24
CA ALA A 67 -24.85 0.00 4.45
C ALA A 67 -24.43 0.22 5.92
N ILE A 68 -24.96 1.27 6.57
CA ILE A 68 -24.76 1.51 8.00
C ILE A 68 -25.40 0.37 8.83
N LYS A 69 -26.66 0.03 8.56
CA LYS A 69 -27.38 -1.05 9.22
C LYS A 69 -26.65 -2.39 9.11
N ALA A 70 -26.22 -2.76 7.90
CA ALA A 70 -25.52 -4.02 7.65
C ALA A 70 -24.22 -4.16 8.46
N VAL A 71 -23.53 -3.05 8.72
CA VAL A 71 -22.33 -3.05 9.58
C VAL A 71 -22.71 -3.29 11.03
N PHE A 72 -23.71 -2.57 11.56
CA PHE A 72 -24.18 -2.76 12.92
C PHE A 72 -24.77 -4.16 13.17
N ASP A 73 -25.49 -4.72 12.20
CA ASP A 73 -26.09 -6.06 12.30
C ASP A 73 -25.02 -7.15 12.47
N ARG A 74 -23.84 -6.98 11.86
CA ARG A 74 -22.71 -7.92 11.98
C ARG A 74 -21.94 -7.86 13.29
N ILE A 75 -22.13 -6.82 14.11
CA ILE A 75 -21.49 -6.75 15.44
C ILE A 75 -22.09 -7.86 16.31
N PRO A 76 -21.29 -8.73 16.98
CA PRO A 76 -21.83 -9.77 17.83
C PRO A 76 -22.78 -9.23 18.91
N GLU A 77 -23.86 -9.94 19.21
CA GLU A 77 -24.78 -9.56 20.29
C GLU A 77 -24.04 -9.52 21.63
N ASP A 78 -24.40 -8.55 22.47
CA ASP A 78 -23.82 -8.28 23.80
C ASP A 78 -22.31 -7.94 23.82
N SER A 79 -21.68 -7.84 22.64
CA SER A 79 -20.32 -7.30 22.52
C SER A 79 -20.30 -5.78 22.71
N LYS A 80 -19.17 -5.29 23.24
CA LYS A 80 -18.89 -3.85 23.38
C LYS A 80 -18.24 -3.31 22.12
N PHE A 81 -18.61 -2.09 21.76
CA PHE A 81 -17.96 -1.31 20.72
C PHE A 81 -17.77 0.13 21.19
N ILE A 82 -16.96 0.90 20.48
CA ILE A 82 -16.68 2.29 20.84
C ILE A 82 -17.08 3.28 19.75
N VAL A 83 -17.55 4.44 20.18
CA VAL A 83 -17.92 5.60 19.37
C VAL A 83 -16.96 6.73 19.69
N VAL A 84 -16.23 7.20 18.69
CA VAL A 84 -15.25 8.27 18.86
C VAL A 84 -15.65 9.48 18.00
N PRO A 85 -15.63 10.71 18.55
CA PRO A 85 -15.89 11.90 17.75
C PRO A 85 -14.78 12.13 16.72
N GLY A 86 -15.18 12.58 15.54
CA GLY A 86 -14.30 12.83 14.41
C GLY A 86 -14.17 11.64 13.46
N LYS A 87 -13.63 11.91 12.28
CA LYS A 87 -13.20 10.89 11.33
C LYS A 87 -11.78 10.46 11.70
N ILE A 88 -11.58 9.19 11.99
CA ILE A 88 -10.24 8.66 12.31
C ILE A 88 -9.69 7.96 11.07
N ASP A 89 -8.65 8.56 10.52
CA ASP A 89 -7.89 8.03 9.40
C ASP A 89 -6.46 7.64 9.81
N ASP A 90 -6.09 7.82 11.10
CA ASP A 90 -4.79 7.40 11.63
C ASP A 90 -4.80 5.90 11.91
N THR A 91 -4.01 5.14 11.15
CA THR A 91 -3.94 3.68 11.22
C THR A 91 -3.49 3.17 12.60
N ILE A 92 -2.56 3.87 13.25
CA ILE A 92 -2.05 3.44 14.56
C ILE A 92 -3.09 3.74 15.64
N LEU A 93 -3.75 4.89 15.57
CA LEU A 93 -4.86 5.18 16.48
C LEU A 93 -6.01 4.18 16.31
N LEU A 94 -6.35 3.81 15.06
CA LEU A 94 -7.35 2.78 14.78
C LEU A 94 -6.95 1.42 15.35
N TYR A 95 -5.67 1.05 15.27
CA TYR A 95 -5.13 -0.16 15.90
C TYR A 95 -5.31 -0.13 17.43
N HIS A 96 -4.90 0.94 18.09
CA HIS A 96 -5.08 1.06 19.55
C HIS A 96 -6.54 1.03 19.99
N LEU A 97 -7.42 1.70 19.23
CA LEU A 97 -8.86 1.66 19.45
C LEU A 97 -9.43 0.26 19.26
N ARG A 98 -8.86 -0.53 18.33
CA ARG A 98 -9.26 -1.93 18.15
C ARG A 98 -8.82 -2.81 19.31
N ASN A 99 -7.56 -2.73 19.74
CA ASN A 99 -7.09 -3.49 20.91
C ASN A 99 -7.88 -3.14 22.17
N GLU A 100 -8.33 -1.88 22.31
CA GLU A 100 -9.21 -1.48 23.41
C GLU A 100 -10.58 -2.17 23.34
N VAL A 101 -11.18 -2.25 22.15
CA VAL A 101 -12.42 -3.01 21.94
C VAL A 101 -12.22 -4.48 22.27
N ASP A 102 -11.11 -5.08 21.85
CA ASP A 102 -10.79 -6.48 22.15
C ASP A 102 -10.71 -6.70 23.68
N LYS A 103 -10.01 -5.82 24.41
CA LYS A 103 -9.95 -5.84 25.90
C LYS A 103 -11.32 -5.67 26.55
N LEU A 104 -12.14 -4.74 26.06
CA LEU A 104 -13.50 -4.52 26.55
C LEU A 104 -14.40 -5.77 26.42
N ASN A 105 -14.07 -6.65 25.49
CA ASN A 105 -14.74 -7.92 25.21
C ASN A 105 -14.00 -9.15 25.77
N GLY A 106 -12.99 -8.96 26.63
CA GLY A 106 -12.26 -10.06 27.26
C GLY A 106 -11.35 -10.86 26.31
N ILE A 107 -10.99 -10.29 25.16
CA ILE A 107 -10.03 -10.89 24.23
C ILE A 107 -8.62 -10.46 24.67
N GLU A 108 -7.78 -11.42 25.05
CA GLU A 108 -6.40 -11.16 25.47
C GLU A 108 -5.51 -10.79 24.28
N ASP A 109 -4.65 -9.80 24.49
CA ASP A 109 -3.67 -9.33 23.51
C ASP A 109 -2.35 -10.07 23.69
N THR A 110 -1.84 -10.70 22.61
CA THR A 110 -0.61 -11.50 22.63
C THR A 110 0.63 -10.73 22.17
N THR A 111 0.56 -9.40 21.95
CA THR A 111 1.60 -8.66 21.19
C THR A 111 2.39 -7.59 21.97
N SER A 112 3.03 -7.95 23.09
CA SER A 112 3.70 -7.00 24.00
C SER A 112 4.88 -6.18 23.42
N ASN A 113 5.68 -6.74 22.50
CA ASN A 113 6.83 -6.02 21.90
C ASN A 113 6.43 -5.11 20.72
N LEU A 114 5.35 -5.44 20.00
CA LEU A 114 4.86 -4.67 18.87
C LEU A 114 4.27 -3.33 19.35
N ASP A 115 3.60 -3.35 20.50
CA ASP A 115 2.96 -2.18 21.12
C ASP A 115 3.93 -1.03 21.42
N LYS A 116 5.16 -1.33 21.88
CA LYS A 116 6.14 -0.29 22.21
C LYS A 116 6.59 0.48 20.97
N THR A 117 6.90 -0.25 19.89
CA THR A 117 7.29 0.36 18.61
C THR A 117 6.14 1.14 17.99
N ILE A 118 4.94 0.57 17.97
CA ILE A 118 3.74 1.24 17.50
C ILE A 118 3.53 2.55 18.27
N SER A 119 3.65 2.52 19.60
CA SER A 119 3.53 3.70 20.47
C SER A 119 4.58 4.77 20.17
N GLN A 120 5.83 4.37 19.89
CA GLN A 120 6.88 5.31 19.49
C GLN A 120 6.55 6.00 18.17
N ILE A 121 6.15 5.24 17.14
CA ILE A 121 5.75 5.81 15.85
C ILE A 121 4.53 6.73 16.06
N ALA A 122 3.53 6.27 16.81
CA ALA A 122 2.34 7.05 17.14
C ALA A 122 2.67 8.37 17.83
N SER A 123 3.69 8.42 18.69
CA SER A 123 4.08 9.66 19.38
C SER A 123 4.68 10.69 18.42
N LEU A 124 5.34 10.24 17.34
CA LEU A 124 6.07 11.09 16.40
C LEU A 124 5.28 11.44 15.14
N TYR A 125 4.38 10.55 14.70
CA TYR A 125 3.73 10.62 13.39
C TYR A 125 2.20 10.49 13.48
N TYR A 126 1.56 11.02 12.45
CA TYR A 126 0.24 10.63 11.99
C TYR A 126 0.43 9.66 10.82
N THR A 127 -0.19 8.49 10.87
CA THR A 127 0.08 7.40 9.91
C THR A 127 -1.19 6.99 9.17
N GLN A 128 -1.15 6.85 7.85
CA GLN A 128 -2.28 6.42 7.05
C GLN A 128 -1.89 5.26 6.12
N SER A 129 -2.71 4.21 6.08
CA SER A 129 -2.52 3.03 5.25
C SER A 129 -3.48 2.98 4.05
N PHE A 130 -2.98 2.44 2.93
CA PHE A 130 -3.69 2.32 1.66
C PHE A 130 -3.42 0.94 1.05
N ASN A 131 -4.45 0.11 0.95
CA ASN A 131 -4.35 -1.26 0.43
C ASN A 131 -4.89 -1.32 -1.01
N GLY A 132 -4.07 -1.80 -1.94
CA GLY A 132 -4.36 -1.91 -3.37
C GLY A 132 -5.40 -2.97 -3.74
N ASN A 133 -5.79 -3.88 -2.84
CA ASN A 133 -6.82 -4.90 -3.03
C ASN A 133 -8.03 -4.75 -2.07
N ALA A 134 -8.39 -3.52 -1.71
CA ALA A 134 -9.59 -3.30 -0.91
C ALA A 134 -10.87 -3.69 -1.69
N LYS A 135 -11.81 -4.38 -1.02
CA LYS A 135 -13.12 -4.77 -1.60
C LYS A 135 -13.90 -3.60 -2.20
N ARG A 136 -13.70 -2.39 -1.65
CA ARG A 136 -14.26 -1.14 -2.19
C ARG A 136 -13.11 -0.23 -2.59
N ARG A 137 -13.23 0.37 -3.77
CA ARG A 137 -12.27 1.38 -4.24
C ARG A 137 -12.22 2.55 -3.26
N GLN A 138 -11.00 2.92 -2.88
CA GLN A 138 -10.70 4.12 -2.14
C GLN A 138 -10.44 5.26 -3.13
N TYR A 139 -11.30 6.27 -3.08
CA TYR A 139 -11.16 7.46 -3.93
C TYR A 139 -10.52 8.59 -3.14
N ILE A 140 -9.40 9.10 -3.63
CA ILE A 140 -8.67 10.23 -3.06
C ILE A 140 -8.96 11.49 -3.86
N GLY A 141 -9.28 12.59 -3.17
CA GLY A 141 -9.48 13.91 -3.78
C GLY A 141 -10.94 14.26 -4.08
N GLU A 142 -11.13 15.42 -4.73
CA GLU A 142 -12.45 15.99 -5.01
C GLU A 142 -13.33 15.07 -5.88
N THR A 143 -14.59 14.91 -5.46
CA THR A 143 -15.60 14.10 -6.15
C THR A 143 -16.06 14.77 -7.42
N ASP A 144 -16.41 16.06 -7.33
CA ASP A 144 -16.88 16.85 -8.46
C ASP A 144 -15.73 17.13 -9.44
N LYS A 145 -15.87 16.68 -10.68
CA LYS A 145 -14.85 16.86 -11.71
C LYS A 145 -14.50 18.33 -11.96
N SER A 146 -15.48 19.22 -11.86
CA SER A 146 -15.30 20.66 -12.13
C SER A 146 -14.41 21.35 -11.07
N ASN A 147 -14.40 20.82 -9.85
CA ASN A 147 -13.66 21.36 -8.70
C ASN A 147 -12.27 20.69 -8.52
N ARG A 148 -11.91 19.74 -9.38
CA ARG A 148 -10.62 19.04 -9.28
C ARG A 148 -9.48 19.94 -9.71
N LYS A 149 -8.47 20.00 -8.85
CA LYS A 149 -7.17 20.60 -9.15
C LYS A 149 -6.10 19.51 -9.12
N CYS A 150 -5.36 19.36 -10.21
CA CYS A 150 -4.35 18.31 -10.33
C CYS A 150 -3.25 18.48 -9.27
N ARG A 151 -2.95 17.43 -8.53
CA ARG A 151 -1.93 17.39 -7.47
C ARG A 151 -0.52 17.64 -7.98
N PHE A 152 -0.26 17.32 -9.25
CA PHE A 152 1.07 17.37 -9.83
C PHE A 152 1.32 18.66 -10.61
N CYS A 153 0.45 19.01 -11.55
CA CYS A 153 0.63 20.24 -12.35
C CYS A 153 -0.10 21.46 -11.77
N GLY A 154 -1.01 21.29 -10.82
CA GLY A 154 -1.80 22.39 -10.26
C GLY A 154 -2.89 22.94 -11.18
N GLN A 155 -3.06 22.39 -12.38
CA GLN A 155 -4.07 22.82 -13.35
C GLN A 155 -5.44 22.19 -13.05
N GLN A 156 -6.49 22.78 -13.60
CA GLN A 156 -7.88 22.34 -13.47
C GLN A 156 -8.60 22.42 -14.84
N VAL A 157 -9.86 22.01 -14.89
CA VAL A 157 -10.71 22.17 -16.09
C VAL A 157 -10.87 23.68 -16.39
N PRO A 158 -10.79 24.12 -17.67
CA PRO A 158 -10.67 23.34 -18.90
C PRO A 158 -9.22 23.09 -19.39
N ILE A 159 -8.20 23.56 -18.68
CA ILE A 159 -6.78 23.44 -19.11
C ILE A 159 -6.34 21.96 -19.17
N VAL A 160 -6.87 21.14 -18.27
CA VAL A 160 -6.64 19.69 -18.23
C VAL A 160 -7.95 18.93 -18.02
N SER A 161 -7.97 17.66 -18.40
CA SER A 161 -9.10 16.75 -18.17
C SER A 161 -8.82 15.72 -17.07
N PHE A 162 -9.90 15.16 -16.53
CA PHE A 162 -9.89 14.08 -15.53
C PHE A 162 -10.84 12.96 -15.99
N ASN A 163 -10.66 12.51 -17.24
CA ASN A 163 -11.51 11.51 -17.87
C ASN A 163 -11.05 10.09 -17.53
N ASN A 164 -9.74 9.89 -17.39
CA ASN A 164 -9.16 8.59 -17.06
C ASN A 164 -9.32 8.27 -15.57
N THR A 165 -9.41 6.97 -15.28
CA THR A 165 -9.31 6.49 -13.90
C THR A 165 -7.83 6.40 -13.54
N ALA A 166 -7.29 7.48 -12.96
CA ALA A 166 -5.91 7.51 -12.50
C ALA A 166 -5.75 6.69 -11.22
N HIS A 167 -4.93 5.65 -11.29
CA HIS A 167 -4.58 4.82 -10.13
C HIS A 167 -3.46 5.51 -9.34
N ALA A 168 -3.64 5.67 -8.03
CA ALA A 168 -2.68 6.38 -7.19
C ALA A 168 -1.30 5.69 -7.20
N ILE A 169 -1.33 4.35 -7.15
CA ILE A 169 -0.21 3.43 -7.35
C ILE A 169 -0.42 2.73 -8.70
N SER A 170 0.65 2.47 -9.46
CA SER A 170 0.53 1.84 -10.78
C SER A 170 -0.23 0.52 -10.75
N GLU A 171 -1.17 0.37 -11.68
CA GLU A 171 -1.94 -0.87 -11.84
C GLU A 171 -1.04 -2.05 -12.21
N SER A 172 0.10 -1.81 -12.88
CA SER A 172 1.11 -2.84 -13.18
C SER A 172 1.75 -3.47 -11.94
N LEU A 173 1.57 -2.85 -10.76
CA LEU A 173 2.02 -3.38 -9.47
C LEU A 173 0.86 -4.00 -8.68
N GLY A 174 -0.29 -4.27 -9.30
CA GLY A 174 -1.43 -4.93 -8.65
C GLY A 174 -2.44 -3.99 -7.98
N ASN A 175 -2.33 -2.67 -8.13
CA ASN A 175 -3.32 -1.76 -7.55
C ASN A 175 -4.63 -1.81 -8.34
N LYS A 176 -5.73 -2.20 -7.67
CA LYS A 176 -7.08 -2.23 -8.26
C LYS A 176 -8.07 -1.31 -7.54
N SER A 177 -7.68 -0.75 -6.40
CA SER A 177 -8.62 -0.08 -5.49
C SER A 177 -8.25 1.34 -5.09
N ILE A 178 -6.99 1.77 -5.16
CA ILE A 178 -6.59 3.13 -4.75
C ILE A 178 -6.62 4.06 -5.97
N ILE A 179 -7.64 4.91 -6.05
CA ILE A 179 -7.91 5.82 -7.17
C ILE A 179 -7.63 7.26 -6.77
N CYS A 180 -6.80 7.96 -7.55
CA CYS A 180 -6.53 9.39 -7.39
C CYS A 180 -7.44 10.19 -8.35
N ARG A 181 -8.42 10.91 -7.82
CA ARG A 181 -9.32 11.74 -8.64
C ARG A 181 -8.66 13.03 -9.13
N GLU A 182 -7.64 13.49 -8.41
CA GLU A 182 -6.94 14.75 -8.66
C GLU A 182 -5.58 14.53 -9.36
N GLU A 183 -5.46 13.48 -10.18
CA GLU A 183 -4.37 13.32 -11.15
C GLU A 183 -4.96 13.49 -12.54
N CYS A 184 -4.57 14.55 -13.26
CA CYS A 184 -5.13 14.82 -14.59
C CYS A 184 -4.57 13.86 -15.65
N ASP A 185 -5.28 13.74 -16.77
CA ASP A 185 -4.97 12.79 -17.84
C ASP A 185 -3.53 12.99 -18.37
N ASN A 186 -3.09 14.25 -18.57
CA ASN A 186 -1.74 14.56 -19.05
C ASN A 186 -0.64 14.12 -18.07
N CYS A 187 -0.85 14.31 -16.76
CA CYS A 187 0.11 13.87 -15.76
C CYS A 187 0.15 12.35 -15.68
N ASN A 188 -1.03 11.72 -15.68
CA ASN A 188 -1.17 10.27 -15.63
C ASN A 188 -0.48 9.59 -16.82
N GLU A 189 -0.74 10.08 -18.04
CA GLU A 189 -0.10 9.59 -19.25
C GLU A 189 1.42 9.77 -19.19
N ARG A 190 1.90 10.96 -18.82
CA ARG A 190 3.34 11.22 -18.70
C ARG A 190 4.00 10.25 -17.71
N PHE A 191 3.43 10.06 -16.51
CA PHE A 191 4.03 9.17 -15.51
C PHE A 191 4.04 7.71 -15.96
N SER A 192 2.96 7.24 -16.61
CA SER A 192 2.87 5.89 -17.17
C SER A 192 3.94 5.61 -18.24
N ARG A 193 4.45 6.65 -18.93
CA ARG A 193 5.50 6.55 -19.95
C ARG A 193 6.92 6.81 -19.43
N THR A 194 7.07 7.31 -18.20
CA THR A 194 8.35 7.81 -17.68
C THR A 194 8.81 7.10 -16.42
N ILE A 195 8.22 7.40 -15.27
CA ILE A 195 8.71 6.92 -13.96
C ILE A 195 8.09 5.60 -13.51
N GLU A 196 6.84 5.31 -13.91
CA GLU A 196 6.14 4.08 -13.52
C GLU A 196 6.72 2.80 -14.17
N PRO A 197 7.15 2.81 -15.45
CA PRO A 197 7.80 1.64 -16.05
C PRO A 197 9.08 1.21 -15.32
N ASP A 198 9.84 2.15 -14.77
CA ASP A 198 11.14 1.88 -14.16
C ASP A 198 11.03 1.06 -12.87
N ILE A 199 10.05 1.34 -12.00
CA ILE A 199 9.81 0.51 -10.81
C ILE A 199 9.26 -0.88 -11.20
N ALA A 200 8.42 -0.94 -12.23
CA ALA A 200 7.91 -2.22 -12.73
C ALA A 200 9.01 -3.09 -13.34
N ASN A 201 9.99 -2.48 -14.04
CA ASN A 201 11.16 -3.18 -14.56
C ASN A 201 12.10 -3.63 -13.45
N MET A 202 12.35 -2.78 -12.45
CA MET A 202 13.16 -3.14 -11.29
C MET A 202 12.59 -4.36 -10.55
N LEU A 203 11.26 -4.46 -10.44
CA LEU A 203 10.54 -5.54 -9.75
C LEU A 203 10.09 -6.68 -10.68
N SER A 204 10.45 -6.66 -11.97
CA SER A 204 9.79 -7.47 -13.00
C SER A 204 9.70 -8.96 -12.65
N SER A 205 10.82 -9.58 -12.28
CA SER A 205 10.88 -11.01 -11.95
C SER A 205 9.98 -11.34 -10.76
N LEU A 206 9.97 -10.49 -9.73
CA LEU A 206 9.12 -10.68 -8.54
C LEU A 206 7.64 -10.56 -8.88
N LEU A 207 7.26 -9.59 -9.71
CA LEU A 207 5.86 -9.44 -10.15
C LEU A 207 5.38 -10.68 -10.91
N THR A 208 6.24 -11.32 -11.70
CA THR A 208 5.91 -12.58 -12.39
C THR A 208 5.82 -13.76 -11.42
N ILE A 209 6.84 -13.96 -10.57
CA ILE A 209 6.93 -15.10 -9.64
C ILE A 209 5.79 -15.09 -8.62
N TYR A 210 5.44 -13.91 -8.10
CA TYR A 210 4.37 -13.73 -7.12
C TYR A 210 2.99 -13.52 -7.76
N SER A 211 2.87 -13.71 -9.08
CA SER A 211 1.59 -13.70 -9.80
C SER A 211 0.82 -12.38 -9.66
N ILE A 212 1.53 -11.25 -9.71
CA ILE A 212 0.89 -9.93 -9.52
C ILE A 212 0.12 -9.54 -10.80
N HIS A 213 -1.19 -9.36 -10.68
CA HIS A 213 -2.07 -9.01 -11.81
C HIS A 213 -2.04 -7.53 -12.16
N GLY A 214 -1.53 -7.21 -13.35
CA GLY A 214 -1.61 -5.89 -13.95
C GLY A 214 -2.93 -5.65 -14.69
N LYS A 215 -2.91 -4.66 -15.60
CA LYS A 215 -4.05 -4.35 -16.48
C LYS A 215 -4.36 -5.49 -17.46
N ASN A 216 -3.32 -6.11 -18.01
CA ASN A 216 -3.42 -7.15 -19.05
C ASN A 216 -3.12 -8.56 -18.49
N GLY A 217 -3.47 -8.81 -17.22
CA GLY A 217 -3.15 -10.05 -16.53
C GLY A 217 -1.74 -10.09 -15.94
N ILE A 218 -1.18 -11.29 -15.77
CA ILE A 218 0.13 -11.51 -15.17
C ILE A 218 1.23 -11.19 -16.19
N ARG A 219 2.22 -10.43 -15.73
CA ARG A 219 3.40 -10.10 -16.53
C ARG A 219 4.22 -11.35 -16.86
N THR A 220 4.64 -11.47 -18.12
CA THR A 220 5.81 -12.28 -18.50
C THR A 220 7.08 -11.43 -18.36
N THR A 221 8.10 -11.96 -17.70
CA THR A 221 9.41 -11.30 -17.58
C THR A 221 10.39 -11.95 -18.55
N ALA A 222 10.99 -11.17 -19.45
CA ALA A 222 11.96 -11.66 -20.43
C ALA A 222 13.29 -10.92 -20.32
N GLY A 223 14.36 -11.68 -20.07
CA GLY A 223 15.74 -11.22 -20.15
C GLY A 223 16.36 -11.54 -21.52
N LYS A 224 17.68 -11.33 -21.63
CA LYS A 224 18.44 -11.67 -22.84
C LYS A 224 18.47 -13.18 -23.07
N ASN A 225 18.71 -13.95 -22.01
CA ASN A 225 18.88 -15.40 -22.06
C ASN A 225 17.77 -16.18 -21.35
N PHE A 226 16.69 -15.53 -20.91
CA PHE A 226 15.62 -16.20 -20.17
C PHE A 226 14.24 -15.59 -20.39
N LYS A 227 13.20 -16.39 -20.14
CA LYS A 227 11.81 -15.94 -20.03
C LYS A 227 11.15 -16.64 -18.84
N LEU A 228 10.51 -15.84 -17.98
CA LEU A 228 9.69 -16.26 -16.86
C LEU A 228 8.23 -15.97 -17.19
N SER A 229 7.36 -16.96 -16.99
CA SER A 229 5.91 -16.80 -17.11
C SER A 229 5.19 -17.71 -16.13
N LEU A 230 3.95 -17.36 -15.81
CA LEU A 230 3.06 -18.20 -15.02
C LEU A 230 1.90 -18.67 -15.91
N ASN A 231 1.64 -19.97 -15.91
CA ASN A 231 0.44 -20.53 -16.51
C ASN A 231 -0.61 -20.80 -15.41
N GLU A 232 -1.67 -19.99 -15.38
CA GLU A 232 -2.77 -20.16 -14.42
C GLU A 232 -3.73 -21.30 -14.79
N ALA A 233 -3.59 -21.98 -15.94
CA ALA A 233 -4.47 -23.11 -16.31
C ALA A 233 -4.35 -24.31 -15.36
N THR A 234 -3.24 -24.42 -14.62
CA THR A 234 -2.98 -25.46 -13.62
C THR A 234 -3.26 -25.00 -12.19
N LYS A 235 -3.76 -23.76 -12.02
CA LYS A 235 -4.05 -23.17 -10.71
C LYS A 235 -5.13 -23.96 -9.99
N SER A 236 -4.94 -24.15 -8.70
CA SER A 236 -5.93 -24.76 -7.79
C SER A 236 -6.01 -23.96 -6.50
N ASP A 237 -6.86 -24.38 -5.56
CA ASP A 237 -6.93 -23.80 -4.22
C ASP A 237 -5.60 -23.94 -3.44
N THR A 238 -4.71 -24.86 -3.86
CA THR A 238 -3.46 -25.18 -3.18
C THR A 238 -2.21 -24.73 -3.92
N ASN A 239 -2.32 -24.18 -5.14
CA ASN A 239 -1.16 -23.73 -5.91
C ASN A 239 -1.47 -22.48 -6.76
N VAL A 240 -0.43 -21.74 -7.14
CA VAL A 240 -0.55 -20.49 -7.92
C VAL A 240 -0.56 -20.72 -9.44
N GLY A 241 -0.57 -21.96 -9.91
CA GLY A 241 -0.32 -22.36 -11.29
C GLY A 241 1.14 -22.79 -11.52
N THR A 242 1.48 -23.08 -12.78
CA THR A 242 2.82 -23.56 -13.17
C THR A 242 3.71 -22.40 -13.56
N ILE A 243 4.80 -22.18 -12.82
CA ILE A 243 5.87 -21.25 -13.21
C ILE A 243 6.71 -21.93 -14.29
N THR A 244 6.87 -21.28 -15.44
CA THR A 244 7.76 -21.71 -16.51
C THR A 244 8.99 -20.83 -16.54
N ILE A 245 10.15 -21.46 -16.44
CA ILE A 245 11.47 -20.83 -16.59
C ILE A 245 12.08 -21.37 -17.88
N GLN A 246 12.04 -20.56 -18.93
CA GLN A 246 12.67 -20.88 -20.20
C GLN A 246 14.06 -20.25 -20.25
N LEU A 247 15.10 -21.06 -20.43
CA LEU A 247 16.48 -20.61 -20.57
C LEU A 247 16.94 -20.77 -22.03
N GLN A 248 17.75 -19.83 -22.53
CA GLN A 248 18.40 -19.92 -23.83
C GLN A 248 19.73 -20.67 -23.73
N GLN A 249 19.68 -21.88 -23.19
CA GLN A 249 20.83 -22.77 -23.09
C GLN A 249 20.37 -24.22 -23.10
N LYS A 250 21.29 -25.14 -23.42
CA LYS A 250 21.03 -26.58 -23.27
C LYS A 250 21.13 -26.94 -21.78
N PHE A 251 20.23 -27.79 -21.32
CA PHE A 251 20.39 -28.41 -20.00
C PHE A 251 21.42 -29.56 -20.08
N PRO A 252 22.27 -29.73 -19.05
CA PRO A 252 23.17 -30.87 -18.98
C PRO A 252 22.40 -32.19 -18.80
N GLU A 253 23.07 -33.32 -19.00
CA GLU A 253 22.45 -34.65 -18.79
C GLU A 253 22.07 -34.87 -17.32
N ASN A 254 22.93 -34.44 -16.38
CA ASN A 254 22.60 -34.43 -14.96
C ASN A 254 21.92 -33.12 -14.57
N ILE A 255 20.59 -33.14 -14.60
CA ILE A 255 19.74 -31.98 -14.30
C ILE A 255 19.69 -31.64 -12.81
N GLU A 256 19.93 -32.60 -11.92
CA GLU A 256 19.87 -32.39 -10.48
C GLU A 256 21.02 -31.51 -10.00
N ASP A 257 22.22 -31.72 -10.52
CA ASP A 257 23.37 -30.87 -10.22
C ASP A 257 23.23 -29.47 -10.81
N PHE A 258 22.58 -29.35 -11.97
CA PHE A 258 22.29 -28.04 -12.58
C PHE A 258 21.45 -27.13 -11.67
N PHE A 259 20.49 -27.69 -10.93
CA PHE A 259 19.67 -26.90 -10.00
C PHE A 259 20.40 -26.50 -8.71
N LYS A 260 21.49 -27.18 -8.36
CA LYS A 260 22.32 -26.82 -7.21
C LYS A 260 23.17 -25.57 -7.49
N GLU A 261 23.39 -25.25 -8.76
CA GLU A 261 24.13 -24.07 -9.18
C GLU A 261 23.23 -22.82 -9.29
N GLN A 262 23.84 -21.64 -9.19
CA GLN A 262 23.14 -20.38 -9.40
C GLN A 262 22.86 -20.17 -10.90
N LEU A 263 21.60 -19.95 -11.26
CA LEU A 263 21.22 -19.66 -12.64
C LEU A 263 21.62 -18.22 -13.00
N SER A 264 22.43 -18.08 -14.05
CA SER A 264 22.80 -16.77 -14.60
C SER A 264 21.67 -16.20 -15.46
N LEU A 265 20.81 -15.38 -14.87
CA LEU A 265 19.68 -14.74 -15.56
C LEU A 265 20.05 -13.30 -15.97
N ASP A 266 20.33 -13.08 -17.26
CA ASP A 266 20.69 -11.76 -17.81
C ASP A 266 19.43 -10.90 -18.03
N ALA A 267 19.11 -10.08 -17.02
CA ALA A 267 18.00 -9.13 -17.05
C ALA A 267 18.38 -7.76 -17.64
N SER A 268 19.49 -7.64 -18.41
CA SER A 268 19.96 -6.35 -18.96
C SER A 268 19.01 -5.66 -19.93
N THR A 269 18.00 -6.37 -20.45
CA THR A 269 16.89 -5.81 -21.25
C THR A 269 15.89 -5.04 -20.39
N LEU A 270 15.77 -5.38 -19.10
CA LEU A 270 14.82 -4.81 -18.13
C LEU A 270 15.44 -3.59 -17.43
N LYS A 271 15.84 -2.60 -18.23
CA LYS A 271 16.52 -1.42 -17.72
C LYS A 271 15.56 -0.51 -16.95
N TYR A 272 16.09 0.15 -15.94
CA TYR A 272 15.42 1.22 -15.20
C TYR A 272 16.39 2.31 -14.79
N ILE A 273 15.88 3.52 -14.48
CA ILE A 273 16.68 4.59 -13.87
C ILE A 273 16.39 4.61 -12.36
N PRO A 274 17.39 4.43 -11.47
CA PRO A 274 17.18 4.39 -10.03
C PRO A 274 16.43 5.62 -9.49
N GLN A 275 16.76 6.81 -9.98
CA GLN A 275 16.06 8.02 -9.57
C GLN A 275 14.59 8.06 -10.00
N ASN A 276 14.22 7.46 -11.13
CA ASN A 276 12.82 7.34 -11.53
C ASN A 276 12.04 6.42 -10.61
N VAL A 277 12.65 5.33 -10.13
CA VAL A 277 12.07 4.47 -9.09
C VAL A 277 11.76 5.31 -7.85
N TYR A 278 12.72 6.13 -7.37
CA TYR A 278 12.48 7.03 -6.23
C TYR A 278 11.34 8.02 -6.54
N LYS A 279 11.38 8.71 -7.68
CA LYS A 279 10.31 9.64 -8.08
C LYS A 279 8.94 8.96 -8.09
N CYS A 280 8.87 7.71 -8.57
CA CYS A 280 7.65 6.93 -8.61
C CYS A 280 7.13 6.59 -7.21
N LEU A 281 8.01 6.16 -6.30
CA LEU A 281 7.67 5.96 -4.88
C LEU A 281 7.13 7.25 -4.24
N CYS A 282 7.74 8.40 -4.49
CA CYS A 282 7.23 9.70 -4.02
C CYS A 282 5.92 10.11 -4.70
N LYS A 283 5.73 9.80 -5.99
CA LYS A 283 4.48 10.02 -6.74
C LYS A 283 3.34 9.31 -6.04
N TYR A 284 3.53 8.05 -5.64
CA TYR A 284 2.51 7.28 -4.93
C TYR A 284 2.09 7.95 -3.61
N VAL A 285 3.04 8.50 -2.85
CA VAL A 285 2.74 9.24 -1.61
C VAL A 285 1.96 10.53 -1.89
N VAL A 286 2.38 11.32 -2.88
CA VAL A 286 1.68 12.56 -3.28
C VAL A 286 0.25 12.27 -3.78
N SER A 287 0.04 11.15 -4.47
CA SER A 287 -1.28 10.72 -4.93
C SER A 287 -2.26 10.50 -3.79
N VAL A 288 -1.79 10.06 -2.61
CA VAL A 288 -2.66 9.65 -1.50
C VAL A 288 -2.71 10.63 -0.34
N VAL A 289 -1.69 11.48 -0.17
CA VAL A 289 -1.59 12.40 0.98
C VAL A 289 -2.80 13.34 1.04
N ASN A 290 -3.27 13.69 2.24
CA ASN A 290 -4.39 14.61 2.37
C ASN A 290 -4.05 15.97 1.73
N LYS A 291 -5.03 16.58 1.02
CA LYS A 291 -4.89 17.86 0.33
C LYS A 291 -4.31 18.97 1.22
N ARG A 292 -4.62 18.95 2.52
CA ARG A 292 -4.10 19.92 3.51
C ARG A 292 -2.57 19.94 3.62
N TYR A 293 -1.90 18.83 3.30
CA TYR A 293 -0.44 18.73 3.37
C TYR A 293 0.26 18.98 2.03
N LEU A 294 -0.48 19.00 0.90
CA LEU A 294 0.14 19.06 -0.44
C LEU A 294 1.06 20.27 -0.65
N ALA A 295 0.75 21.41 -0.02
CA ALA A 295 1.59 22.60 -0.07
C ALA A 295 3.02 22.33 0.44
N ASP A 296 3.17 21.45 1.44
CA ASP A 296 4.46 21.11 2.03
C ASP A 296 5.34 20.26 1.09
N PHE A 297 4.74 19.64 0.06
CA PHE A 297 5.41 18.79 -0.91
C PHE A 297 5.69 19.51 -2.24
N ARG A 298 5.51 20.83 -2.34
CA ARG A 298 5.60 21.54 -3.63
C ARG A 298 6.93 21.28 -4.36
N LYS A 299 8.06 21.40 -3.65
CA LYS A 299 9.39 21.14 -4.24
C LYS A 299 9.58 19.65 -4.59
N THR A 300 9.01 18.73 -3.82
CA THR A 300 8.97 17.30 -4.17
C THR A 300 8.22 17.09 -5.49
N ILE A 301 7.05 17.71 -5.64
CA ILE A 301 6.21 17.64 -6.83
C ILE A 301 6.94 18.22 -8.04
N ASP A 302 7.59 19.38 -7.89
CA ASP A 302 8.40 19.99 -8.95
C ASP A 302 9.54 19.05 -9.39
N TRP A 303 10.20 18.40 -8.42
CA TRP A 303 11.24 17.40 -8.70
C TRP A 303 10.69 16.16 -9.42
N ILE A 304 9.55 15.59 -9.00
CA ILE A 304 8.89 14.48 -9.69
C ILE A 304 8.56 14.85 -11.14
N ASN A 305 8.07 16.08 -11.37
CA ASN A 305 7.70 16.60 -12.67
C ASN A 305 8.89 16.91 -13.59
N SER A 306 10.08 17.12 -13.01
CA SER A 306 11.29 17.49 -13.75
C SER A 306 11.87 16.32 -14.54
N THR A 307 12.62 16.63 -15.60
CA THR A 307 13.47 15.64 -16.28
C THR A 307 14.47 15.05 -15.29
N THR A 308 14.71 13.75 -15.40
CA THR A 308 15.61 13.04 -14.50
C THR A 308 17.07 13.41 -14.74
N ARG A 309 17.71 13.91 -13.68
CA ARG A 309 19.11 14.34 -13.63
C ARG A 309 19.66 13.93 -12.27
N TYR A 310 20.96 13.66 -12.19
CA TYR A 310 21.57 13.29 -10.92
C TYR A 310 21.17 14.29 -9.81
N CYS A 311 20.70 13.75 -8.69
CA CYS A 311 20.31 14.52 -7.53
C CYS A 311 20.62 13.68 -6.31
N LYS A 312 21.29 14.25 -5.31
CA LYS A 312 21.61 13.56 -4.08
C LYS A 312 20.32 13.40 -3.26
N LEU A 313 19.96 12.16 -2.94
CA LEU A 313 18.71 11.82 -2.27
C LEU A 313 18.96 11.10 -0.93
N PRO A 314 17.95 11.04 -0.05
CA PRO A 314 17.95 10.09 1.04
C PRO A 314 18.19 8.65 0.54
N ILE A 315 18.64 7.77 1.41
CA ILE A 315 18.74 6.34 1.10
C ILE A 315 17.35 5.69 1.18
N VAL A 316 17.16 4.62 0.42
CA VAL A 316 15.96 3.77 0.46
C VAL A 316 16.33 2.44 1.09
N ALA A 317 15.62 2.06 2.16
CA ALA A 317 15.73 0.73 2.72
C ALA A 317 14.85 -0.22 1.90
N ILE A 318 15.39 -1.35 1.47
CA ILE A 318 14.66 -2.41 0.74
C ILE A 318 14.82 -3.69 1.55
N GLY A 319 13.70 -4.25 1.99
CA GLY A 319 13.66 -5.44 2.82
C GLY A 319 12.73 -6.51 2.26
N ASP A 320 12.94 -7.73 2.72
CA ASP A 320 12.06 -8.86 2.42
C ASP A 320 10.89 -8.88 3.43
N ALA A 321 9.67 -8.82 2.91
CA ALA A 321 8.44 -8.82 3.69
C ALA A 321 8.21 -10.14 4.44
N GLN A 322 8.87 -11.23 4.06
CA GLN A 322 8.62 -12.62 4.49
C GLN A 322 7.21 -13.16 4.17
N ILE A 323 6.29 -12.29 3.74
CA ILE A 323 4.93 -12.62 3.34
C ILE A 323 4.68 -12.19 1.91
N LYS A 324 3.86 -12.96 1.20
CA LYS A 324 3.38 -12.59 -0.15
C LYS A 324 2.32 -11.50 -0.04
N MET A 325 2.52 -10.43 -0.80
CA MET A 325 1.57 -9.33 -1.00
C MET A 325 1.10 -9.33 -2.45
N GLU A 326 -0.14 -9.73 -2.68
CA GLU A 326 -0.74 -9.83 -4.02
C GLU A 326 -1.10 -8.48 -4.63
N ALA A 327 -1.11 -7.45 -3.80
CA ALA A 327 -1.42 -6.08 -4.18
C ALA A 327 -0.61 -5.10 -3.33
N PRO A 328 -0.42 -3.87 -3.83
CA PRO A 328 0.48 -2.94 -3.19
C PRO A 328 -0.14 -2.39 -1.90
N HIS A 329 0.66 -2.30 -0.86
CA HIS A 329 0.29 -1.65 0.39
C HIS A 329 1.21 -0.46 0.63
N LEU A 330 0.62 0.71 0.84
CA LEU A 330 1.35 1.95 1.11
C LEU A 330 0.96 2.47 2.49
N ILE A 331 1.94 2.73 3.33
CA ILE A 331 1.78 3.41 4.62
C ILE A 331 2.52 4.74 4.53
N VAL A 332 1.83 5.84 4.78
CA VAL A 332 2.39 7.20 4.77
C VAL A 332 2.38 7.75 6.18
N SER A 333 3.53 8.21 6.65
CA SER A 333 3.71 8.76 7.99
C SER A 333 4.09 10.24 7.89
N ILE A 334 3.28 11.14 8.46
CA ILE A 334 3.51 12.59 8.51
C ILE A 334 3.88 13.00 9.93
N ARG A 335 5.06 13.59 10.12
CA ARG A 335 5.57 14.00 11.44
C ARG A 335 4.69 15.09 12.02
N LYS A 336 4.26 14.91 13.27
CA LYS A 336 3.44 15.88 14.02
C LYS A 336 4.22 16.65 15.10
N THR A 337 5.48 16.29 15.33
CA THR A 337 6.33 16.89 16.36
C THR A 337 7.39 17.80 15.75
N ASN A 338 7.99 18.67 16.59
CA ASN A 338 9.13 19.50 16.20
C ASN A 338 10.49 18.78 16.30
N ASN A 339 10.51 17.44 16.35
CA ASN A 339 11.76 16.68 16.37
C ASN A 339 12.31 16.46 14.95
N TYR A 340 13.15 17.38 14.47
CA TYR A 340 13.70 17.38 13.11
C TYR A 340 14.81 16.35 12.87
N ASN A 341 15.14 15.49 13.85
CA ASN A 341 15.97 14.32 13.59
C ASN A 341 15.22 13.27 12.76
N TYR A 342 13.89 13.34 12.78
CA TYR A 342 13.00 12.51 12.01
C TYR A 342 12.49 13.25 10.76
N PRO A 343 12.36 12.59 9.61
CA PRO A 343 11.84 13.20 8.39
C PRO A 343 10.42 13.70 8.59
N TYR A 344 10.04 14.78 7.90
CA TYR A 344 8.66 15.25 7.90
C TYR A 344 7.71 14.20 7.33
N CYS A 345 8.14 13.50 6.29
CA CYS A 345 7.38 12.40 5.73
C CYS A 345 8.31 11.23 5.36
N PHE A 346 7.93 10.04 5.82
CA PHE A 346 8.46 8.78 5.30
C PHE A 346 7.30 7.86 4.97
N ALA A 347 7.57 6.86 4.13
CA ALA A 347 6.56 5.87 3.74
C ALA A 347 7.15 4.47 3.69
N LEU A 348 6.29 3.49 3.93
CA LEU A 348 6.52 2.09 3.59
C LEU A 348 5.67 1.75 2.37
N PHE A 349 6.29 1.19 1.33
CA PHE A 349 5.59 0.65 0.17
C PHE A 349 5.94 -0.83 0.03
N ALA A 350 4.95 -1.70 0.02
CA ALA A 350 5.15 -3.14 -0.03
C ALA A 350 4.35 -3.78 -1.17
N ILE A 351 4.98 -4.69 -1.91
CA ILE A 351 4.38 -5.45 -3.02
C ILE A 351 5.20 -6.72 -3.26
N ALA A 352 4.55 -7.81 -3.72
CA ALA A 352 5.17 -9.12 -3.84
C ALA A 352 5.74 -9.54 -2.47
N ASN A 353 7.04 -9.79 -2.35
CA ASN A 353 7.71 -9.99 -1.06
C ASN A 353 8.66 -8.83 -0.69
N THR A 354 8.53 -7.66 -1.31
CA THR A 354 9.48 -6.55 -1.13
C THR A 354 8.82 -5.39 -0.41
N ILE A 355 9.53 -4.81 0.57
CA ILE A 355 9.14 -3.59 1.28
C ILE A 355 10.20 -2.52 1.06
N PHE A 356 9.75 -1.33 0.68
CA PHE A 356 10.55 -0.12 0.55
C PHE A 356 10.24 0.81 1.72
N ALA A 357 11.24 1.19 2.51
CA ALA A 357 11.15 2.31 3.44
C ALA A 357 11.93 3.51 2.90
N PHE A 358 11.27 4.64 2.71
CA PHE A 358 11.88 5.81 2.07
C PHE A 358 11.38 7.13 2.63
N ILE A 359 12.25 8.13 2.64
CA ILE A 359 11.93 9.52 3.00
C ILE A 359 11.37 10.23 1.77
N ILE A 360 10.38 11.09 1.92
CA ILE A 360 9.94 11.97 0.83
C ILE A 360 10.83 13.21 0.86
N PRO A 361 11.66 13.46 -0.17
CA PRO A 361 12.65 14.54 -0.13
C PRO A 361 12.03 15.91 -0.41
N PHE A 362 12.76 16.97 -0.07
CA PHE A 362 12.45 18.36 -0.43
C PHE A 362 11.15 18.92 0.17
N THR A 363 10.64 18.33 1.24
CA THR A 363 9.48 18.91 1.93
C THR A 363 9.85 20.26 2.56
N SER A 364 8.90 21.20 2.62
CA SER A 364 9.11 22.52 3.23
C SER A 364 9.26 22.46 4.76
N LYS A 365 8.88 21.34 5.38
CA LYS A 365 8.84 21.13 6.83
C LYS A 365 10.07 20.41 7.38
N ASP A 366 10.96 19.97 6.50
CA ASP A 366 12.25 19.41 6.88
C ASP A 366 13.32 20.48 7.07
N LYS A 367 14.11 20.37 8.14
CA LYS A 367 15.33 21.17 8.34
C LYS A 367 16.56 20.57 7.67
N TYR A 368 16.50 19.30 7.28
CA TYR A 368 17.62 18.57 6.70
C TYR A 368 17.18 17.83 5.44
N HIS A 369 18.09 17.71 4.47
CA HIS A 369 17.82 16.94 3.25
C HIS A 369 17.98 15.42 3.42
N PHE A 370 18.48 14.96 4.57
CA PHE A 370 18.77 13.55 4.87
C PHE A 370 19.72 12.87 3.88
N THR A 371 20.70 13.62 3.33
CA THR A 371 21.65 13.17 2.31
C THR A 371 23.10 12.99 2.80
N THR A 372 23.37 13.20 4.09
CA THR A 372 24.72 13.08 4.67
C THR A 372 24.89 11.73 5.38
N PRO A 373 26.13 11.22 5.53
CA PRO A 373 26.37 9.96 6.24
C PRO A 373 25.74 9.90 7.64
N LYS A 374 25.83 10.99 8.42
CA LYS A 374 25.19 11.09 9.75
C LYS A 374 23.67 10.95 9.67
N LYS A 375 23.03 11.58 8.67
CA LYS A 375 21.57 11.51 8.50
C LYS A 375 21.11 10.18 7.90
N TYR A 376 21.92 9.56 7.07
CA TYR A 376 21.70 8.19 6.62
C TYR A 376 21.68 7.23 7.81
N LYS A 377 22.70 7.28 8.68
CA LYS A 377 22.77 6.42 9.87
C LYS A 377 21.53 6.55 10.77
N ILE A 378 21.07 7.78 11.02
CA ILE A 378 19.84 8.03 11.80
C ILE A 378 18.63 7.33 11.16
N PHE A 379 18.47 7.43 9.83
CA PHE A 379 17.37 6.76 9.14
C PHE A 379 17.52 5.22 9.16
N GLN A 380 18.75 4.69 9.02
CA GLN A 380 19.01 3.26 9.11
C GLN A 380 18.62 2.70 10.48
N GLU A 381 19.10 3.33 11.55
CA GLU A 381 18.79 2.96 12.93
C GLU A 381 17.28 3.05 13.21
N MET A 382 16.63 4.10 12.71
CA MET A 382 15.17 4.25 12.82
C MET A 382 14.44 3.07 12.18
N ILE A 383 14.77 2.72 10.92
CA ILE A 383 14.11 1.62 10.20
C ILE A 383 14.42 0.26 10.83
N GLN A 384 15.67 0.01 11.21
CA GLN A 384 16.06 -1.25 11.85
C GLN A 384 15.43 -1.41 13.23
N SER A 385 15.30 -0.32 14.01
CA SER A 385 14.68 -0.37 15.33
C SER A 385 13.17 -0.56 15.24
N TRP A 386 12.49 0.15 14.32
CA TRP A 386 11.03 0.07 14.22
C TRP A 386 10.53 -1.12 13.42
N TYR A 387 11.38 -1.71 12.59
CA TYR A 387 11.02 -2.84 11.74
C TYR A 387 12.10 -3.93 11.82
N ASN A 388 12.43 -4.32 13.06
CA ASN A 388 13.51 -5.25 13.39
C ASN A 388 13.30 -6.68 12.87
N GLY A 389 12.05 -7.08 12.58
CA GLY A 389 11.72 -8.37 11.98
C GLY A 389 12.03 -8.48 10.48
N ILE A 390 12.52 -7.40 9.85
CA ILE A 390 12.81 -7.35 8.41
C ILE A 390 14.32 -7.22 8.21
N LYS A 391 14.87 -8.04 7.31
CA LYS A 391 16.25 -7.90 6.85
C LYS A 391 16.35 -6.78 5.83
N TRP A 392 16.95 -5.66 6.22
CA TRP A 392 17.06 -4.46 5.38
C TRP A 392 18.38 -4.37 4.62
N SER A 393 18.30 -3.99 3.35
CA SER A 393 19.40 -3.45 2.55
C SER A 393 19.20 -1.95 2.34
N PHE A 394 20.26 -1.15 2.33
CA PHE A 394 20.17 0.31 2.20
C PHE A 394 20.79 0.78 0.89
N ASN A 395 19.96 1.36 0.03
CA ASN A 395 20.26 1.58 -1.38
C ASN A 395 20.23 3.08 -1.74
N LYS A 396 21.18 3.52 -2.57
CA LYS A 396 21.21 4.87 -3.12
C LYS A 396 20.53 4.90 -4.48
N LEU A 397 19.33 5.46 -4.55
CA LEU A 397 18.58 5.62 -5.80
C LEU A 397 18.75 7.03 -6.41
N SER A 398 19.91 7.66 -6.23
CA SER A 398 20.21 9.02 -6.71
C SER A 398 20.61 9.11 -8.20
N SER A 399 21.04 7.99 -8.78
CA SER A 399 21.59 7.94 -10.14
C SER A 399 20.52 8.19 -11.21
N SER A 400 20.86 9.01 -12.20
CA SER A 400 20.08 9.20 -13.43
C SER A 400 20.50 8.26 -14.56
N GLN A 401 21.50 7.39 -14.33
CA GLN A 401 21.96 6.44 -15.33
C GLN A 401 21.09 5.19 -15.33
N ARG A 402 20.85 4.64 -16.53
CA ARG A 402 20.14 3.37 -16.68
C ARG A 402 20.97 2.23 -16.09
N THR A 403 20.32 1.36 -15.33
CA THR A 403 20.85 0.11 -14.81
C THR A 403 19.81 -0.99 -14.99
N TYR A 404 20.05 -2.18 -14.46
CA TYR A 404 19.11 -3.29 -14.43
C TYR A 404 19.22 -4.05 -13.10
N THR A 405 18.18 -4.80 -12.74
CA THR A 405 18.19 -5.62 -11.53
C THR A 405 19.01 -6.86 -11.81
N ARG A 406 20.04 -7.12 -11.01
CA ARG A 406 20.73 -8.41 -11.04
C ARG A 406 19.82 -9.45 -10.40
N VAL A 407 19.59 -10.54 -11.10
CA VAL A 407 18.73 -11.62 -10.64
C VAL A 407 19.63 -12.79 -10.29
N ASP A 408 19.98 -12.88 -9.02
CA ASP A 408 20.68 -14.03 -8.46
C ASP A 408 19.62 -15.08 -8.13
N PHE A 409 19.47 -16.07 -9.00
CA PHE A 409 18.40 -17.06 -8.90
C PHE A 409 18.96 -18.43 -8.56
N THR A 410 18.55 -18.97 -7.43
CA THR A 410 18.82 -20.35 -7.02
C THR A 410 17.50 -21.10 -6.95
N LEU A 411 17.42 -22.25 -7.61
CA LEU A 411 16.23 -23.09 -7.60
C LEU A 411 16.46 -24.28 -6.68
N GLN A 412 15.78 -24.32 -5.53
CA GLN A 412 15.81 -25.47 -4.66
C GLN A 412 14.51 -26.26 -4.83
N ILE A 413 14.64 -27.48 -5.34
CA ILE A 413 13.52 -28.41 -5.49
C ILE A 413 13.44 -29.24 -4.20
N PRO A 414 12.31 -29.24 -3.48
CA PRO A 414 12.15 -30.06 -2.29
C PRO A 414 12.37 -31.55 -2.58
N PRO A 415 13.03 -32.33 -1.68
CA PRO A 415 13.32 -33.75 -1.91
C PRO A 415 12.10 -34.63 -2.19
N GLU A 416 10.92 -34.21 -1.73
CA GLU A 416 9.65 -34.89 -1.96
C GLU A 416 9.09 -34.71 -3.38
N CYS A 417 9.54 -33.71 -4.13
CA CYS A 417 9.10 -33.43 -5.49
C CYS A 417 9.80 -34.35 -6.51
N LYS A 418 9.03 -34.96 -7.42
CA LYS A 418 9.54 -35.91 -8.42
C LYS A 418 9.53 -35.35 -9.84
N LEU A 419 10.63 -35.53 -10.58
CA LEU A 419 10.72 -35.20 -12.01
C LEU A 419 9.68 -36.00 -12.80
N GLY A 420 8.94 -35.34 -13.69
CA GLY A 420 7.86 -35.92 -14.48
C GLY A 420 6.52 -36.01 -13.75
N LYS A 421 6.46 -35.66 -12.46
CA LYS A 421 5.23 -35.59 -11.67
C LYS A 421 4.97 -34.17 -11.15
N ASP A 422 5.89 -33.64 -10.36
CA ASP A 422 5.73 -32.35 -9.67
C ASP A 422 6.44 -31.21 -10.41
N TYR A 423 7.48 -31.54 -11.19
CA TYR A 423 8.15 -30.60 -12.09
C TYR A 423 8.62 -31.32 -13.36
N PHE A 424 8.84 -30.56 -14.43
CA PHE A 424 9.18 -31.09 -15.75
C PHE A 424 10.35 -30.29 -16.34
N VAL A 425 11.22 -30.97 -17.08
CA VAL A 425 12.31 -30.35 -17.83
C VAL A 425 12.17 -30.71 -19.30
N LEU A 426 12.06 -29.68 -20.14
CA LEU A 426 11.81 -29.83 -21.57
C LEU A 426 12.97 -29.22 -22.35
N ASN A 427 13.77 -30.07 -22.99
CA ASN A 427 14.74 -29.65 -23.99
C ASN A 427 14.01 -29.50 -25.33
N LYS A 428 13.70 -28.27 -25.76
CA LYS A 428 13.29 -28.04 -27.14
C LYS A 428 14.47 -28.40 -28.05
N LYS A 429 14.37 -29.50 -28.81
CA LYS A 429 15.25 -29.70 -29.96
C LYS A 429 15.01 -28.54 -30.91
N ASN A 430 16.08 -27.89 -31.37
CA ASN A 430 15.99 -27.00 -32.52
C ASN A 430 15.46 -27.86 -33.67
N ASN A 431 14.18 -27.71 -34.03
CA ASN A 431 13.77 -28.09 -35.36
C ASN A 431 14.45 -27.06 -36.27
N LEU A 432 15.48 -27.53 -36.96
CA LEU A 432 16.16 -26.83 -38.06
C LEU A 432 15.15 -26.35 -39.10
#